data_AF-A0A0B0D2U5-F1
#
_entry.id   AF-A0A0B0D2U5-F1
#
_cell.length_a   1.000
_cell.length_b   1.000
_cell.length_c   1.000
_cell.angle_alpha   90.00
_cell.angle_beta   90.00
_cell.angle_gamma   90.00
#
_symmetry.space_group_name_H-M   'P 1'
#
loop_
_entity.id
_entity.type
_entity.pdbx_description
1 polymer ?
#
loop_
_entity_poly.entity_id
_entity_poly.type
_entity_poly.pdbx_seq_one_letter_code
_entity_poly.pdbx_strand_id
1 'polypeptide(L)'
;MKNKEKPGEKDKRKKTEKPVKDDGVAEKDKDPSEVNEEKENNSKMPKKESLKVKEKKGVWEISLPKSIEEDDLQKNQIVIMNEKNEIVEGEIKIIKNGRMLEFKPAKDLDPKTSYTLWVIYDSDEQKEVSYPLETN
;
A
#
# COMPACT_ATOMS: atom_id res chain seq x y z
N MET A 1 12.38 51.39 22.77
CA MET A 1 11.08 51.70 22.13
C MET A 1 10.08 50.64 22.56
N LYS A 2 8.90 51.07 23.04
CA LYS A 2 7.81 50.26 23.58
C LYS A 2 6.68 50.21 22.54
N ASN A 3 6.20 49.03 22.17
CA ASN A 3 4.84 48.73 21.66
C ASN A 3 4.47 47.40 22.37
N LYS A 4 3.48 47.21 23.28
CA LYS A 4 2.03 47.55 23.32
C LYS A 4 1.39 47.28 21.95
N GLU A 5 0.54 46.27 21.76
CA GLU A 5 -0.80 46.10 22.34
C GLU A 5 -1.27 44.60 22.42
N LYS A 6 -2.13 44.32 23.41
CA LYS A 6 -3.17 43.25 23.48
C LYS A 6 -4.54 43.97 23.36
N PRO A 7 -5.76 43.36 23.46
CA PRO A 7 -6.28 41.98 23.32
C PRO A 7 -7.57 41.91 22.45
N GLY A 8 -8.20 40.72 22.33
CA GLY A 8 -9.63 40.56 21.99
C GLY A 8 -10.06 39.10 22.27
N GLU A 9 -10.67 38.78 23.40
CA GLU A 9 -12.12 38.87 23.74
C GLU A 9 -12.93 37.72 23.11
N LYS A 10 -13.07 36.60 23.85
CA LYS A 10 -14.30 36.03 24.46
C LYS A 10 -15.45 35.77 23.48
N ASP A 11 -15.91 34.51 23.45
CA ASP A 11 -17.32 34.26 23.74
C ASP A 11 -17.56 32.88 24.38
N LYS A 12 -18.56 32.82 25.25
CA LYS A 12 -18.99 31.69 26.09
C LYS A 12 -20.40 31.30 25.62
N ARG A 13 -20.89 30.15 26.13
CA ARG A 13 -22.32 29.71 26.25
C ARG A 13 -22.85 28.96 25.02
N LYS A 14 -23.74 27.96 25.09
CA LYS A 14 -24.43 27.25 26.19
C LYS A 14 -25.31 26.14 25.56
N LYS A 15 -25.21 24.93 26.12
CA LYS A 15 -26.26 23.99 26.55
C LYS A 15 -27.68 24.11 25.94
N THR A 16 -28.23 22.98 25.46
CA THR A 16 -29.64 22.43 25.53
C THR A 16 -29.84 21.45 24.36
N GLU A 17 -30.70 20.45 24.33
CA GLU A 17 -31.49 19.60 25.24
C GLU A 17 -32.18 18.59 24.28
N LYS A 18 -32.59 17.41 24.77
CA LYS A 18 -33.27 16.36 23.97
C LYS A 18 -34.63 16.84 23.41
N PRO A 19 -35.23 16.07 22.48
CA PRO A 19 -36.49 15.46 22.91
C PRO A 19 -36.67 14.00 22.49
N VAL A 20 -37.56 13.38 23.26
CA VAL A 20 -38.11 12.03 23.30
C VAL A 20 -38.94 11.72 22.06
N LYS A 21 -38.97 10.45 21.62
CA LYS A 21 -40.18 9.83 21.06
C LYS A 21 -40.40 8.46 21.68
N ASP A 22 -41.66 8.28 22.01
CA ASP A 22 -42.31 7.26 22.81
C ASP A 22 -43.06 6.29 21.88
N ASP A 23 -43.37 5.12 22.43
CA ASP A 23 -44.44 4.19 22.06
C ASP A 23 -44.30 3.29 20.81
N GLY A 24 -44.51 1.97 21.03
CA GLY A 24 -44.65 0.99 19.94
C GLY A 24 -44.44 -0.50 20.25
N VAL A 25 -45.29 -1.09 21.09
CA VAL A 25 -45.94 -2.43 20.92
C VAL A 25 -45.10 -3.73 20.81
N ALA A 26 -45.18 -4.51 21.89
CA ALA A 26 -45.58 -5.94 22.04
C ALA A 26 -45.09 -7.09 21.09
N GLU A 27 -44.55 -8.12 21.76
CA GLU A 27 -44.82 -9.57 21.60
C GLU A 27 -44.70 -10.24 20.21
N LYS A 28 -43.69 -11.12 20.05
CA LYS A 28 -43.86 -12.60 20.12
C LYS A 28 -42.60 -13.34 19.69
N ASP A 29 -42.24 -14.33 20.50
CA ASP A 29 -41.47 -15.52 20.14
C ASP A 29 -41.75 -16.03 18.72
N LYS A 30 -40.67 -16.22 17.96
CA LYS A 30 -40.47 -17.40 17.12
C LYS A 30 -39.01 -17.46 16.69
N ASP A 31 -38.29 -18.40 17.29
CA ASP A 31 -37.09 -19.00 16.71
C ASP A 31 -37.47 -19.63 15.36
N PRO A 32 -36.75 -19.29 14.29
CA PRO A 32 -36.27 -20.36 13.44
C PRO A 32 -34.75 -20.24 13.26
N SER A 33 -34.06 -21.10 13.98
CA SER A 33 -32.82 -21.75 13.55
C SER A 33 -32.99 -22.30 12.12
N GLU A 34 -32.50 -21.59 11.10
CA GLU A 34 -31.94 -22.23 9.91
C GLU A 34 -31.09 -21.23 9.11
N VAL A 35 -29.79 -21.53 9.09
CA VAL A 35 -28.87 -21.47 7.95
C VAL A 35 -29.22 -20.43 6.88
N ASN A 36 -28.38 -19.39 6.75
CA ASN A 36 -27.82 -19.10 5.44
C ASN A 36 -26.52 -18.31 5.52
N GLU A 37 -25.53 -18.94 4.87
CA GLU A 37 -24.35 -18.36 4.25
C GLU A 37 -23.58 -17.34 5.09
N GLU A 38 -22.46 -17.84 5.62
CA GLU A 38 -21.19 -17.13 5.53
C GLU A 38 -21.13 -16.39 4.19
N LYS A 39 -21.53 -15.13 4.22
CA LYS A 39 -21.13 -14.16 3.22
C LYS A 39 -19.66 -13.94 3.52
N GLU A 40 -18.87 -14.87 3.01
CA GLU A 40 -17.47 -14.72 2.70
C GLU A 40 -17.43 -13.42 1.88
N ASN A 41 -17.25 -12.30 2.60
CA ASN A 41 -16.81 -11.06 2.03
C ASN A 41 -15.41 -11.39 1.54
N ASN A 42 -15.38 -11.99 0.36
CA ASN A 42 -14.25 -12.06 -0.53
C ASN A 42 -13.97 -10.60 -0.87
N SER A 43 -13.37 -9.89 0.08
CA SER A 43 -12.36 -8.88 -0.17
C SER A 43 -11.26 -9.61 -0.92
N LYS A 44 -11.56 -9.92 -2.18
CA LYS A 44 -10.62 -10.25 -3.22
C LYS A 44 -9.83 -8.97 -3.37
N MET A 45 -8.88 -8.76 -2.45
CA MET A 45 -7.75 -7.91 -2.70
C MET A 45 -7.31 -8.30 -4.11
N PRO A 46 -7.15 -7.33 -5.03
CA PRO A 46 -6.68 -7.65 -6.37
C PRO A 46 -5.46 -8.54 -6.17
N LYS A 47 -5.50 -9.78 -6.69
CA LYS A 47 -4.37 -10.70 -6.61
C LYS A 47 -3.18 -9.88 -7.09
N LYS A 48 -2.28 -9.49 -6.19
CA LYS A 48 -1.06 -8.79 -6.57
C LYS A 48 -0.33 -9.80 -7.42
N GLU A 49 -0.42 -9.66 -8.73
CA GLU A 49 0.28 -10.53 -9.66
C GLU A 49 1.76 -10.47 -9.30
N SER A 50 2.30 -11.62 -8.92
CA SER A 50 3.72 -11.74 -8.68
C SER A 50 4.46 -11.49 -9.99
N LEU A 51 5.60 -10.80 -9.91
CA LEU A 51 6.42 -10.56 -11.09
C LEU A 51 7.39 -11.71 -11.25
N LYS A 52 7.42 -12.27 -12.46
CA LYS A 52 8.38 -13.30 -12.83
C LYS A 52 9.77 -12.69 -12.91
N VAL A 53 10.70 -13.29 -12.17
CA VAL A 53 12.12 -12.97 -12.24
C VAL A 53 12.79 -13.95 -13.19
N LYS A 54 13.60 -13.43 -14.12
CA LYS A 54 14.53 -14.24 -14.90
C LYS A 54 15.95 -13.91 -14.46
N GLU A 55 16.65 -14.88 -13.90
CA GLU A 55 18.05 -14.69 -13.56
C GLU A 55 18.96 -15.03 -14.75
N LYS A 56 19.92 -14.14 -15.04
CA LYS A 56 20.99 -14.35 -16.01
C LYS A 56 22.31 -13.89 -15.42
N LYS A 57 23.20 -14.83 -15.11
CA LYS A 57 24.56 -14.55 -14.58
C LYS A 57 24.53 -13.64 -13.33
N GLY A 58 23.62 -13.90 -12.40
CA GLY A 58 23.47 -13.10 -11.17
C GLY A 58 22.81 -11.73 -11.37
N VAL A 59 22.14 -11.51 -12.51
CA VAL A 59 21.30 -10.33 -12.76
C VAL A 59 19.85 -10.78 -12.91
N TRP A 60 18.95 -10.11 -12.21
CA TRP A 60 17.52 -10.37 -12.23
C TRP A 60 16.84 -9.45 -13.23
N GLU A 61 16.22 -10.02 -14.26
CA GLU A 61 15.32 -9.30 -15.17
C GLU A 61 13.88 -9.46 -14.66
N ILE A 62 13.27 -8.34 -14.28
CA ILE A 62 11.91 -8.26 -13.73
C ILE A 62 11.04 -7.52 -14.75
N SER A 63 9.95 -8.16 -15.19
CA SER A 63 9.00 -7.51 -16.11
C SER A 63 7.96 -6.72 -15.33
N LEU A 64 7.84 -5.43 -15.61
CA LEU A 64 6.90 -4.54 -14.92
C LEU A 64 5.56 -4.49 -15.66
N PRO A 65 4.41 -4.55 -14.96
CA PRO A 65 3.09 -4.50 -15.58
C PRO A 65 2.74 -3.09 -16.08
N LYS A 66 3.31 -2.06 -15.43
CA LYS A 66 3.21 -0.66 -15.84
C LYS A 66 4.60 -0.15 -16.17
N SER A 67 4.71 0.63 -17.24
CA SER A 67 5.95 1.31 -17.60
C SER A 67 6.25 2.42 -16.60
N ILE A 68 7.48 2.50 -16.10
CA ILE A 68 7.97 3.59 -15.28
C ILE A 68 8.76 4.53 -16.19
N GLU A 69 8.32 5.77 -16.38
CA GLU A 69 9.02 6.72 -17.24
C GLU A 69 10.40 7.05 -16.67
N GLU A 70 11.41 7.23 -17.53
CA GLU A 70 12.78 7.49 -17.06
C GLU A 70 12.89 8.81 -16.28
N ASP A 71 12.16 9.85 -16.69
CA ASP A 71 12.06 11.13 -15.97
C ASP A 71 11.46 10.97 -14.57
N ASP A 72 10.58 9.97 -14.39
CA ASP A 72 10.01 9.65 -13.09
C ASP A 72 10.99 8.86 -12.21
N LEU A 73 12.05 8.26 -12.74
CA LEU A 73 13.00 7.48 -11.92
C LEU A 73 13.87 8.30 -10.98
N GLN A 74 14.08 9.57 -11.30
CA GLN A 74 14.79 10.47 -10.39
C GLN A 74 13.94 10.86 -9.18
N LYS A 75 12.62 10.69 -9.27
CA LYS A 75 11.66 11.00 -8.21
C LYS A 75 11.11 9.75 -7.54
N ASN A 76 10.96 8.67 -8.30
CA ASN A 76 10.46 7.40 -7.84
C ASN A 76 11.54 6.60 -7.13
N GLN A 77 11.19 6.06 -5.98
CA GLN A 77 12.09 5.18 -5.25
C GLN A 77 11.74 3.73 -5.57
N ILE A 78 12.70 3.01 -6.17
CA ILE A 78 12.57 1.59 -6.47
C ILE A 78 13.54 0.82 -5.58
N VAL A 79 13.01 -0.11 -4.80
CA VAL A 79 13.80 -0.95 -3.90
C VAL A 79 13.30 -2.38 -3.96
N ILE A 80 14.21 -3.33 -3.73
CA ILE A 80 13.86 -4.74 -3.53
C ILE A 80 14.05 -5.03 -2.06
N MET A 81 13.07 -5.66 -1.43
CA MET A 81 13.10 -6.06 -0.04
C MET A 81 13.00 -7.58 0.09
N ASN A 82 13.62 -8.13 1.12
CA ASN A 82 13.44 -9.54 1.49
C ASN A 82 12.17 -9.75 2.34
N GLU A 83 11.89 -11.00 2.73
CA GLU A 83 10.76 -11.38 3.58
C GLU A 83 10.78 -10.73 4.98
N LYS A 84 11.93 -10.21 5.42
CA LYS A 84 12.12 -9.47 6.68
C LYS A 84 11.93 -7.96 6.51
N ASN A 85 11.55 -7.50 5.32
CA ASN A 85 11.46 -6.09 4.92
C ASN A 85 12.80 -5.34 4.98
N GLU A 86 13.91 -6.05 4.82
CA GLU A 86 15.24 -5.45 4.70
C GLU A 86 15.52 -5.15 3.23
N ILE A 87 16.05 -3.96 2.94
CA ILE A 87 16.44 -3.57 1.59
C ILE A 87 17.61 -4.44 1.13
N VAL A 88 17.44 -5.05 -0.03
CA VAL A 88 18.50 -5.80 -0.70
C VAL A 88 19.37 -4.83 -1.47
N GLU A 89 20.62 -4.68 -1.01
CA GLU A 89 21.59 -3.81 -1.69
C GLU A 89 21.90 -4.32 -3.10
N GLY A 90 21.94 -3.42 -4.07
CA GLY A 90 22.29 -3.75 -5.44
C GLY A 90 22.13 -2.57 -6.38
N GLU A 91 22.53 -2.79 -7.63
CA GLU A 91 22.34 -1.84 -8.71
C GLU A 91 21.00 -2.12 -9.41
N ILE A 92 20.15 -1.11 -9.51
CA ILE A 92 18.88 -1.16 -10.23
C ILE A 92 19.02 -0.35 -11.51
N LYS A 93 18.64 -0.96 -12.64
CA LYS A 93 18.57 -0.32 -13.96
C LYS A 93 17.21 -0.54 -14.56
N ILE A 94 16.62 0.52 -15.09
CA ILE A 94 15.40 0.39 -15.88
C ILE A 94 15.79 0.33 -17.34
N ILE A 95 15.19 -0.61 -18.06
CA ILE A 95 15.42 -0.85 -19.48
C ILE A 95 14.08 -0.98 -20.20
N LYS A 96 14.14 -1.01 -21.54
CA LYS A 96 12.97 -1.18 -22.42
C LYS A 96 11.87 -0.14 -22.14
N ASN A 97 12.25 1.13 -22.04
CA ASN A 97 11.34 2.26 -21.83
C ASN A 97 10.44 2.06 -20.58
N GLY A 98 11.03 1.69 -19.45
CA GLY A 98 10.26 1.55 -18.22
C GLY A 98 9.55 0.23 -17.99
N ARG A 99 9.57 -0.70 -18.95
CA ARG A 99 8.81 -1.96 -18.87
C ARG A 99 9.55 -3.11 -18.22
N MET A 100 10.86 -2.96 -18.03
CA MET A 100 11.69 -4.01 -17.48
C MET A 100 12.73 -3.40 -16.57
N LEU A 101 12.98 -4.08 -15.46
CA LEU A 101 13.96 -3.70 -14.46
C LEU A 101 15.03 -4.79 -14.41
N GLU A 102 16.29 -4.37 -14.50
CA GLU A 102 17.44 -5.20 -14.22
C GLU A 102 17.93 -4.88 -12.81
N PHE A 103 18.02 -5.91 -11.97
CA PHE A 103 18.58 -5.80 -10.63
C PHE A 103 19.81 -6.68 -10.52
N LYS A 104 20.94 -6.07 -10.17
CA LYS A 104 22.17 -6.78 -9.85
C LYS A 104 22.42 -6.65 -8.35
N PRO A 105 22.13 -7.69 -7.55
CA PRO A 105 22.39 -7.64 -6.12
C PRO A 105 23.89 -7.52 -5.84
N ALA A 106 24.24 -6.81 -4.76
CA ALA A 106 25.62 -6.61 -4.35
C ALA A 106 26.26 -7.90 -3.79
N LYS A 107 25.43 -8.87 -3.39
CA LYS A 107 25.80 -10.18 -2.85
C LYS A 107 24.86 -11.24 -3.40
N ASP A 108 25.29 -12.50 -3.38
CA ASP A 108 24.41 -13.62 -3.75
C ASP A 108 23.15 -13.65 -2.87
N LEU A 109 22.00 -13.89 -3.51
CA LEU A 109 20.70 -13.94 -2.88
C LEU A 109 20.33 -15.38 -2.56
N ASP A 110 19.59 -15.59 -1.46
CA ASP A 110 19.12 -16.91 -1.09
C ASP A 110 17.91 -17.28 -1.97
N PRO A 111 18.00 -18.35 -2.78
CA PRO A 111 16.89 -18.76 -3.65
C PRO A 111 15.63 -19.21 -2.88
N LYS A 112 15.73 -19.45 -1.57
CA LYS A 112 14.58 -19.81 -0.71
C LYS A 112 13.91 -18.59 -0.08
N THR A 113 14.55 -17.43 -0.12
CA THR A 113 13.99 -16.21 0.45
C THR A 113 12.96 -15.61 -0.51
N SER A 114 11.84 -15.16 0.06
CA SER A 114 10.86 -14.40 -0.71
C SER A 114 11.30 -12.95 -0.84
N TYR A 115 11.19 -12.40 -2.04
CA TYR A 115 11.56 -11.01 -2.32
C TYR A 115 10.36 -10.22 -2.84
N THR A 116 10.35 -8.93 -2.57
CA THR A 116 9.28 -8.02 -3.00
C THR A 116 9.91 -6.78 -3.64
N LEU A 117 9.47 -6.43 -4.84
CA LEU A 117 9.80 -5.16 -5.47
C LEU A 117 8.83 -4.09 -4.97
N TRP A 118 9.37 -2.97 -4.48
CA TRP A 118 8.63 -1.79 -4.09
C TRP A 118 8.93 -0.66 -5.06
N VAL A 119 7.87 -0.06 -5.57
CA VAL A 119 7.93 1.11 -6.45
C VAL A 119 7.10 2.20 -5.80
N ILE A 120 7.77 3.23 -5.31
CA ILE A 120 7.15 4.42 -4.73
C ILE A 120 7.12 5.47 -5.83
N TYR A 121 5.92 5.80 -6.31
CA TYR A 121 5.71 6.81 -7.32
C TYR A 121 5.55 8.18 -6.66
N ASP A 122 6.43 9.12 -6.98
CA ASP A 122 6.33 10.52 -6.58
C ASP A 122 5.37 11.25 -7.53
N SER A 123 4.09 10.92 -7.37
CA SER A 123 2.97 11.65 -7.99
C SER A 123 2.31 12.52 -6.94
N ASP A 124 1.42 13.44 -7.35
CA ASP A 124 0.66 14.32 -6.44
C ASP A 124 -0.07 13.56 -5.31
N GLU A 125 -0.31 12.25 -5.47
CA GLU A 125 -0.96 11.37 -4.50
C GLU A 125 -0.02 10.33 -3.83
N GLN A 126 1.30 10.40 -4.01
CA GLN A 126 2.30 9.42 -3.53
C GLN A 126 1.79 7.98 -3.55
N LYS A 127 1.91 7.31 -4.70
CA LYS A 127 1.40 5.95 -4.85
C LYS A 127 2.51 4.95 -4.58
N GLU A 128 2.33 4.13 -3.55
CA GLU A 128 3.20 3.00 -3.31
C GLU A 128 2.61 1.73 -3.92
N VAL A 129 3.43 0.99 -4.66
CA VAL A 129 3.04 -0.31 -5.21
C VAL A 129 4.11 -1.34 -4.91
N SER A 130 3.69 -2.45 -4.31
CA SER A 130 4.55 -3.59 -4.04
C SER A 130 4.14 -4.82 -4.85
N TYR A 131 5.15 -5.53 -5.36
CA TYR A 131 5.00 -6.71 -6.17
C TYR A 131 5.86 -7.85 -5.61
N PRO A 132 5.26 -8.98 -5.19
CA PRO A 132 6.04 -10.15 -4.83
C PRO A 132 6.81 -10.66 -6.05
N LEU A 133 8.03 -11.13 -5.85
CA LEU A 133 8.90 -11.64 -6.90
C LEU A 133 8.92 -13.17 -6.90
N GLU A 134 8.66 -13.77 -8.06
CA GLU A 134 8.80 -15.20 -8.28
C GLU A 134 10.18 -15.50 -8.87
N THR A 135 11.10 -15.89 -7.99
CA THR A 135 12.42 -16.40 -8.34
C THR A 135 12.32 -17.90 -8.61
N ASN A 136 12.78 -18.36 -9.79
CA ASN A 136 12.84 -19.78 -10.17
C ASN A 136 14.27 -20.30 -10.11
#